data_AF-A0A093V6V9-F1
#
_entry.id   AF-A0A093V6V9-F1
#
_cell.length_a   1.000
_cell.length_b   1.000
_cell.length_c   1.000
_cell.angle_alpha   90.00
_cell.angle_beta   90.00
_cell.angle_gamma   90.00
#
_symmetry.space_group_name_H-M   'P 1'
#
loop_
_entity.id
_entity.type
_entity.pdbx_description
1 polymer ?
#
loop_
_entity_poly.entity_id
_entity_poly.type
_entity_poly.pdbx_seq_one_letter_code
_entity_poly.pdbx_strand_id
1 'polypeptide(L)'
;MYENIWYRDLRGRTFEIGEDDTEQNVKVVEMLTEGLDESMAQMLVRANGRIQETGTKVMVLISYDVKPDDFDIDDLEDLQADVKFHRGLEPDIIDLLFKIGHGPGRIDSCFYEQAEISPCPGGFIYLDAMEQVPGDDVEEIMDDLSDKELLNQSDDGGQHPSFLQYDRMNDKLYLVDITHWSYHDIGEEIGMNSPYVMAFGLWRDLVSDEEEYP
;
A
#
# COMPACT_ATOMS: atom_id res chain seq x y z
N MET A 1 -6.84 26.68 -10.21
CA MET A 1 -7.43 25.69 -9.30
C MET A 1 -8.19 24.75 -10.22
N TYR A 2 -7.49 23.77 -10.80
CA TYR A 2 -8.18 22.72 -11.54
C TYR A 2 -9.00 21.96 -10.51
N GLU A 3 -10.32 21.86 -10.70
CA GLU A 3 -11.09 20.86 -9.99
C GLU A 3 -10.37 19.54 -10.24
N ASN A 4 -9.96 18.84 -9.19
CA ASN A 4 -9.19 17.61 -9.30
C ASN A 4 -10.15 16.52 -9.81
N ILE A 5 -10.41 16.51 -11.13
CA ILE A 5 -11.45 15.71 -11.79
C ILE A 5 -11.26 14.21 -11.59
N TRP A 6 -10.05 13.82 -11.21
CA TRP A 6 -9.64 12.46 -10.92
C TRP A 6 -9.97 12.05 -9.49
N TYR A 7 -9.91 13.00 -8.54
CA TYR A 7 -10.15 12.72 -7.12
C TYR A 7 -11.60 12.30 -6.88
N ARG A 8 -11.75 11.15 -6.22
CA ARG A 8 -13.02 10.65 -5.72
C ARG A 8 -12.96 10.54 -4.20
N ASP A 9 -13.91 11.20 -3.56
CA ASP A 9 -14.20 10.94 -2.16
C ASP A 9 -14.79 9.53 -2.03
N LEU A 10 -13.98 8.61 -1.51
CA LEU A 10 -14.35 7.21 -1.30
C LEU A 10 -15.06 6.98 0.03
N ARG A 11 -15.19 8.00 0.90
CA ARG A 11 -15.85 7.83 2.20
C ARG A 11 -17.28 7.34 2.03
N GLY A 12 -17.62 6.31 2.80
CA GLY A 12 -18.93 5.68 2.76
C GLY A 12 -19.14 4.68 1.61
N ARG A 13 -18.18 4.55 0.68
CA ARG A 13 -18.16 3.45 -0.30
C ARG A 13 -17.96 2.12 0.42
N THR A 14 -18.53 1.07 -0.17
CA THR A 14 -18.42 -0.30 0.31
C THR A 14 -17.84 -1.16 -0.81
N PHE A 15 -16.93 -2.04 -0.45
CA PHE A 15 -16.29 -3.02 -1.31
C PHE A 15 -16.52 -4.42 -0.74
N GLU A 16 -16.81 -5.37 -1.62
CA GLU A 16 -17.04 -6.77 -1.26
C GLU A 16 -15.74 -7.56 -1.31
N ILE A 17 -15.36 -8.18 -0.21
CA ILE A 17 -14.16 -9.00 -0.09
C ILE A 17 -14.54 -10.44 0.26
N GLY A 18 -13.63 -11.38 0.01
CA GLY A 18 -13.83 -12.81 0.21
C GLY A 18 -14.45 -13.51 -0.99
N GLU A 19 -14.55 -14.82 -0.90
CA GLU A 19 -15.16 -15.67 -1.93
C GLU A 19 -16.33 -16.47 -1.34
N ASP A 20 -17.39 -16.64 -2.14
CA ASP A 20 -18.56 -17.49 -1.86
C ASP A 20 -19.13 -17.28 -0.43
N ASP A 21 -19.01 -18.29 0.44
CA ASP A 21 -19.58 -18.30 1.79
C ASP A 21 -18.82 -17.40 2.79
N THR A 22 -17.78 -16.68 2.35
CA THR A 22 -16.95 -15.78 3.18
C THR A 22 -17.05 -14.30 2.81
N GLU A 23 -17.97 -13.97 1.90
CA GLU A 23 -18.23 -12.59 1.46
C GLU A 23 -18.49 -11.65 2.65
N GLN A 24 -17.75 -10.55 2.68
CA GLN A 24 -17.83 -9.49 3.68
C GLN A 24 -17.76 -8.13 2.99
N ASN A 25 -18.27 -7.10 3.66
CA ASN A 25 -18.32 -5.75 3.13
C ASN A 25 -17.38 -4.83 3.90
N VAL A 26 -16.36 -4.30 3.24
CA VAL A 26 -15.50 -3.27 3.80
C VAL A 26 -16.03 -1.89 3.41
N LYS A 27 -16.48 -1.14 4.41
CA LYS A 27 -16.89 0.25 4.23
C LYS A 27 -15.73 1.19 4.53
N VAL A 28 -15.41 2.09 3.60
CA VAL A 28 -14.43 3.17 3.81
C VAL A 28 -15.01 4.19 4.79
N VAL A 29 -14.28 4.48 5.86
CA VAL A 29 -14.71 5.39 6.93
C VAL A 29 -13.98 6.72 6.83
N GLU A 30 -12.67 6.68 6.62
CA GLU A 30 -11.78 7.84 6.64
C GLU A 30 -10.66 7.63 5.63
N MET A 31 -10.32 8.67 4.88
CA MET A 31 -9.18 8.65 3.96
C MET A 31 -7.98 9.28 4.66
N LEU A 32 -6.81 8.68 4.49
CA LEU A 32 -5.58 9.08 5.17
C LEU A 32 -4.63 9.77 4.20
N THR A 33 -4.28 9.09 3.11
CA THR A 33 -3.37 9.63 2.09
C THR A 33 -3.95 9.45 0.69
N GLU A 34 -3.56 10.34 -0.20
CA GLU A 34 -3.87 10.29 -1.63
C GLU A 34 -2.62 10.62 -2.44
N GLY A 35 -2.43 9.91 -3.55
CA GLY A 35 -1.30 10.12 -4.46
C GLY A 35 -1.69 9.82 -5.89
N LEU A 36 -1.37 10.72 -6.81
CA LEU A 36 -1.51 10.46 -8.24
C LEU A 36 -0.21 9.83 -8.74
N ASP A 37 -0.32 8.61 -9.27
CA ASP A 37 0.73 7.98 -10.06
C ASP A 37 0.49 8.30 -11.54
N GLU A 38 1.19 9.32 -12.02
CA GLU A 38 1.12 9.76 -13.42
C GLU A 38 1.71 8.72 -14.37
N SER A 39 2.67 7.91 -13.92
CA SER A 39 3.32 6.90 -14.75
C SER A 39 2.41 5.73 -15.05
N MET A 40 1.52 5.41 -14.09
CA MET A 40 0.56 4.33 -14.22
C MET A 40 -0.85 4.80 -14.58
N ALA A 41 -1.07 6.13 -14.65
CA ALA A 41 -2.40 6.73 -14.69
C ALA A 41 -3.33 6.16 -13.61
N GLN A 42 -2.87 6.10 -12.35
CA GLN A 42 -3.66 5.61 -11.22
C GLN A 42 -3.71 6.62 -10.08
N MET A 43 -4.87 6.71 -9.42
CA MET A 43 -4.96 7.33 -8.10
C MET A 43 -4.76 6.25 -7.04
N LEU A 44 -3.91 6.54 -6.05
CA LEU A 44 -3.59 5.69 -4.91
C LEU A 44 -4.19 6.32 -3.66
N VAL A 45 -4.88 5.53 -2.86
CA VAL A 45 -5.57 5.97 -1.65
C VAL A 45 -5.34 4.97 -0.53
N ARG A 46 -4.80 5.45 0.59
CA ARG A 46 -4.83 4.70 1.85
C ARG A 46 -5.97 5.22 2.71
N ALA A 47 -6.74 4.31 3.29
CA ALA A 47 -7.88 4.66 4.11
C ALA A 47 -8.09 3.71 5.28
N ASN A 48 -8.80 4.19 6.29
CA ASN A 48 -9.36 3.36 7.34
C ASN A 48 -10.76 2.88 6.92
N GLY A 49 -10.98 1.59 7.07
CA GLY A 49 -12.23 0.92 6.77
C GLY A 49 -12.84 0.23 7.99
N ARG A 50 -14.02 -0.34 7.77
CA ARG A 50 -14.68 -1.22 8.72
C ARG A 50 -15.40 -2.34 7.99
N ILE A 51 -15.17 -3.58 8.41
CA ILE A 51 -15.97 -4.72 8.00
C ILE A 51 -17.38 -4.56 8.59
N GLN A 52 -18.41 -4.51 7.76
CA GLN A 52 -19.77 -4.17 8.18
C GLN A 52 -20.40 -5.27 9.03
N GLU A 53 -20.07 -6.52 8.76
CA GLU A 53 -20.62 -7.72 9.40
C GLU A 53 -20.12 -7.88 10.83
N THR A 54 -18.84 -7.57 11.08
CA THR A 54 -18.17 -7.79 12.38
C THR A 54 -17.92 -6.49 13.14
N GLY A 55 -17.90 -5.35 12.45
CA GLY A 55 -17.48 -4.07 13.00
C GLY A 55 -15.96 -3.93 13.16
N THR A 56 -15.18 -4.91 12.72
CA THR A 56 -13.72 -4.90 12.77
C THR A 56 -13.17 -3.73 11.97
N LYS A 57 -12.24 -2.98 12.57
CA LYS A 57 -11.51 -1.92 11.88
C LYS A 57 -10.42 -2.54 11.01
N VAL A 58 -10.26 -1.99 9.81
CA VAL A 58 -9.28 -2.46 8.84
C VAL A 58 -8.56 -1.27 8.22
N MET A 59 -7.37 -1.50 7.70
CA MET A 59 -6.73 -0.61 6.76
C MET A 59 -7.08 -1.07 5.35
N VAL A 60 -7.27 -0.13 4.42
CA VAL A 60 -7.45 -0.42 3.01
C VAL A 60 -6.48 0.39 2.15
N LEU A 61 -5.84 -0.27 1.21
CA LEU A 61 -5.16 0.35 0.08
C LEU A 61 -6.09 0.22 -1.12
N ILE A 62 -6.37 1.34 -1.77
CA ILE A 62 -7.26 1.40 -2.93
C ILE A 62 -6.50 2.11 -4.03
N SER A 63 -6.40 1.47 -5.20
CA SER A 63 -5.98 2.16 -6.42
C SER A 63 -7.09 2.12 -7.45
N TYR A 64 -7.22 3.18 -8.24
CA TYR A 64 -8.14 3.19 -9.36
C TYR A 64 -7.57 3.94 -10.55
N ASP A 65 -7.80 3.39 -11.74
CA ASP A 65 -7.35 4.00 -12.99
C ASP A 65 -8.02 5.36 -13.20
N VAL A 66 -7.22 6.29 -13.68
CA VAL A 66 -7.64 7.59 -14.22
C VAL A 66 -7.37 7.60 -15.71
N LYS A 67 -7.88 8.60 -16.44
CA LYS A 67 -7.80 8.59 -17.91
C LYS A 67 -6.34 8.68 -18.38
N PRO A 68 -5.82 7.67 -19.11
CA PRO A 68 -4.44 7.69 -19.60
C PRO A 68 -4.15 8.86 -20.53
N ASP A 69 -5.15 9.31 -21.31
CA ASP A 69 -5.06 10.46 -22.23
C ASP A 69 -4.64 11.78 -21.55
N ASP A 70 -4.81 11.89 -20.23
CA ASP A 70 -4.39 13.06 -19.45
C ASP A 70 -2.87 13.03 -19.14
N PHE A 71 -2.17 11.96 -19.52
CA PHE A 71 -0.74 11.68 -19.28
C PHE A 71 0.00 11.38 -20.59
N ASP A 72 1.34 11.44 -20.56
CA ASP A 72 2.21 11.17 -21.73
C ASP A 72 2.41 9.66 -21.92
N ILE A 73 1.30 8.92 -22.10
CA ILE A 73 1.25 7.46 -22.20
C ILE A 73 1.02 7.06 -23.65
N ASP A 74 2.05 6.51 -24.28
CA ASP A 74 2.05 6.14 -25.70
C ASP A 74 1.48 4.74 -25.99
N ASP A 75 1.55 3.82 -25.01
CA ASP A 75 1.10 2.42 -25.15
C ASP A 75 0.22 2.02 -23.97
N LEU A 76 -1.10 1.98 -24.21
CA LEU A 76 -2.08 1.61 -23.20
C LEU A 76 -2.09 0.10 -22.89
N GLU A 77 -1.75 -0.74 -23.87
CA GLU A 77 -1.75 -2.20 -23.66
C GLU A 77 -0.56 -2.60 -22.78
N ASP A 78 0.60 -2.01 -23.04
CA ASP A 78 1.81 -2.20 -22.22
C ASP A 78 1.58 -1.69 -20.79
N LEU A 79 1.03 -0.47 -20.65
CA LEU A 79 0.65 0.08 -19.35
C LEU A 79 -0.28 -0.87 -18.56
N GLN A 80 -1.33 -1.38 -19.19
CA GLN A 80 -2.27 -2.27 -18.52
C GLN A 80 -1.63 -3.60 -18.11
N ALA A 81 -0.67 -4.10 -18.89
CA ALA A 81 0.10 -5.27 -18.55
C ALA A 81 0.98 -5.02 -17.32
N ASP A 82 1.67 -3.87 -17.27
CA ASP A 82 2.51 -3.46 -16.15
C ASP A 82 1.69 -3.25 -14.88
N VAL A 83 0.59 -2.50 -14.94
CA VAL A 83 -0.33 -2.31 -13.81
C VAL A 83 -0.78 -3.66 -13.26
N LYS A 84 -1.22 -4.57 -14.13
CA LYS A 84 -1.69 -5.89 -13.71
C LYS A 84 -0.57 -6.72 -13.07
N PHE A 85 0.64 -6.67 -13.62
CA PHE A 85 1.80 -7.35 -13.06
C PHE A 85 2.11 -6.83 -11.67
N HIS A 86 2.26 -5.50 -11.53
CA HIS A 86 2.57 -4.83 -10.27
C HIS A 86 1.51 -5.07 -9.19
N ARG A 87 0.23 -4.89 -9.52
CA ARG A 87 -0.89 -5.15 -8.60
C ARG A 87 -1.02 -6.63 -8.22
N GLY A 88 -0.57 -7.53 -9.09
CA GLY A 88 -0.52 -8.96 -8.78
C GLY A 88 0.53 -9.33 -7.73
N LEU A 89 1.58 -8.53 -7.55
CA LEU A 89 2.67 -8.80 -6.60
C LEU A 89 2.42 -8.21 -5.20
N GLU A 90 1.63 -7.14 -5.10
CA GLU A 90 1.36 -6.45 -3.83
C GLU A 90 0.84 -7.39 -2.72
N PRO A 91 -0.10 -8.33 -2.99
CA PRO A 91 -0.55 -9.28 -1.97
C PRO A 91 0.58 -10.16 -1.41
N ASP A 92 1.51 -10.60 -2.25
CA ASP A 92 2.64 -11.43 -1.84
C ASP A 92 3.63 -10.64 -0.96
N ILE A 93 3.81 -9.35 -1.25
CA ILE A 93 4.65 -8.45 -0.45
C ILE A 93 4.01 -8.21 0.92
N ILE A 94 2.70 -7.96 0.97
CA ILE A 94 1.96 -7.79 2.24
C ILE A 94 2.09 -9.06 3.09
N ASP A 95 1.88 -10.23 2.51
CA ASP A 95 1.98 -11.52 3.20
C ASP A 95 3.40 -11.78 3.73
N LEU A 96 4.43 -11.42 2.96
CA LEU A 96 5.82 -11.50 3.39
C LEU A 96 6.11 -10.58 4.58
N LEU A 97 5.70 -9.31 4.50
CA LEU A 97 5.90 -8.33 5.57
C LEU A 97 5.19 -8.75 6.85
N PHE A 98 3.96 -9.26 6.76
CA PHE A 98 3.25 -9.81 7.90
C PHE A 98 3.99 -11.01 8.52
N LYS A 99 4.46 -11.94 7.69
CA LYS A 99 5.17 -13.15 8.13
C LYS A 99 6.45 -12.83 8.90
N ILE A 100 7.20 -11.81 8.49
CA ILE A 100 8.39 -11.33 9.21
C ILE A 100 8.04 -10.34 10.33
N GLY A 101 6.76 -10.03 10.49
CA GLY A 101 6.22 -9.23 11.59
C GLY A 101 6.24 -7.72 11.36
N HIS A 102 6.64 -7.23 10.19
CA HIS A 102 6.78 -5.80 9.90
C HIS A 102 5.69 -5.23 8.99
N GLY A 103 4.65 -6.00 8.68
CA GLY A 103 3.50 -5.55 7.90
C GLY A 103 2.16 -5.89 8.56
N PRO A 104 1.07 -5.31 8.04
CA PRO A 104 -0.28 -5.66 8.43
C PRO A 104 -0.64 -7.06 7.93
N GLY A 105 -1.50 -7.77 8.66
CA GLY A 105 -2.04 -9.05 8.20
C GLY A 105 -3.03 -8.83 7.06
N ARG A 106 -2.83 -9.46 5.90
CA ARG A 106 -3.77 -9.37 4.79
C ARG A 106 -5.07 -10.10 5.11
N ILE A 107 -6.19 -9.45 4.82
CA ILE A 107 -7.53 -10.03 4.94
C ILE A 107 -7.98 -10.54 3.57
N ASP A 108 -7.89 -9.69 2.56
CA ASP A 108 -8.21 -10.03 1.17
C ASP A 108 -7.63 -9.02 0.17
N SER A 109 -7.52 -9.44 -1.08
CA SER A 109 -7.10 -8.60 -2.22
C SER A 109 -8.00 -8.85 -3.42
N CYS A 110 -8.68 -7.82 -3.90
CA CYS A 110 -9.67 -7.95 -4.97
C CYS A 110 -9.58 -6.79 -5.97
N PHE A 111 -10.25 -6.96 -7.11
CA PHE A 111 -10.35 -5.90 -8.11
C PHE A 111 -11.76 -5.83 -8.72
N TYR A 112 -12.12 -4.64 -9.19
CA TYR A 112 -13.43 -4.34 -9.78
C TYR A 112 -13.26 -3.57 -11.08
N GLU A 113 -14.17 -3.78 -12.02
CA GLU A 113 -14.28 -2.93 -13.21
C GLU A 113 -14.96 -1.60 -12.86
N GLN A 114 -14.42 -0.51 -13.39
CA GLN A 114 -14.96 0.83 -13.22
C GLN A 114 -16.17 1.07 -14.10
N ALA A 115 -17.30 1.42 -13.48
CA ALA A 115 -18.52 1.79 -14.18
C ALA A 115 -18.37 3.08 -15.01
N GLU A 116 -19.29 3.30 -15.95
CA GLU A 116 -19.35 4.48 -16.87
C GLU A 116 -19.27 5.86 -16.20
N ILE A 117 -19.62 5.97 -14.92
CA ILE A 117 -19.60 7.23 -14.17
C ILE A 117 -18.28 7.50 -13.44
N SER A 118 -17.35 6.55 -13.49
CA SER A 118 -16.06 6.59 -12.79
C SER A 118 -15.03 7.44 -13.55
N PRO A 119 -13.89 7.81 -12.96
CA PRO A 119 -12.84 8.56 -13.63
C PRO A 119 -12.36 7.91 -14.94
N CYS A 120 -12.20 6.57 -14.95
CA CYS A 120 -11.81 5.81 -16.12
C CYS A 120 -12.82 4.67 -16.39
N PRO A 121 -13.89 4.91 -17.17
CA PRO A 121 -14.82 3.86 -17.58
C PRO A 121 -14.11 2.66 -18.23
N GLY A 122 -14.40 1.45 -17.76
CA GLY A 122 -13.75 0.22 -18.22
C GLY A 122 -12.33 0.00 -17.70
N GLY A 123 -11.80 0.92 -16.87
CA GLY A 123 -10.59 0.69 -16.08
C GLY A 123 -10.89 -0.17 -14.85
N PHE A 124 -9.92 -0.26 -13.94
CA PHE A 124 -10.00 -1.09 -12.76
C PHE A 124 -9.89 -0.29 -11.46
N ILE A 125 -10.42 -0.88 -10.39
CA ILE A 125 -10.17 -0.52 -9.00
C ILE A 125 -9.53 -1.73 -8.36
N TYR A 126 -8.38 -1.58 -7.72
CA TYR A 126 -7.75 -2.61 -6.90
C TYR A 126 -7.93 -2.26 -5.43
N LEU A 127 -8.14 -3.26 -4.60
CA LEU A 127 -8.32 -3.10 -3.17
C LEU A 127 -7.59 -4.20 -2.41
N ASP A 128 -6.76 -3.78 -1.46
CA ASP A 128 -6.17 -4.65 -0.44
C ASP A 128 -6.75 -4.27 0.92
N ALA A 129 -7.47 -5.22 1.53
CA ALA A 129 -7.98 -5.10 2.89
C ALA A 129 -7.01 -5.78 3.85
N MET A 130 -6.62 -5.07 4.91
CA MET A 130 -5.61 -5.54 5.86
C MET A 130 -5.99 -5.22 7.30
N GLU A 131 -5.46 -5.98 8.24
CA GLU A 131 -5.52 -5.69 9.67
C GLU A 131 -4.84 -4.34 9.96
N GLN A 132 -5.32 -3.62 10.98
CA GLN A 132 -4.60 -2.45 11.48
C GLN A 132 -3.40 -2.91 12.31
N VAL A 133 -2.25 -2.26 12.11
CA VAL A 133 -1.08 -2.40 12.99
C VAL A 133 -1.15 -1.35 14.11
N PRO A 134 -0.50 -1.58 15.26
CA PRO A 134 -0.34 -0.57 16.29
C PRO A 134 0.68 0.49 15.87
N GLY A 135 0.61 1.65 16.51
CA GLY A 135 1.55 2.74 16.32
C GLY A 135 0.90 3.99 15.76
N ASP A 136 1.71 5.05 15.68
CA ASP A 136 1.33 6.32 15.08
C ASP A 136 1.94 6.41 13.68
N ASP A 137 1.29 7.15 12.78
CA ASP A 137 1.86 7.47 11.48
C ASP A 137 3.16 8.25 11.66
N VAL A 138 4.25 7.77 11.06
CA VAL A 138 5.57 8.38 11.24
C VAL A 138 5.60 9.82 10.78
N GLU A 139 4.88 10.19 9.72
CA GLU A 139 4.78 11.58 9.27
C GLU A 139 4.29 12.50 10.39
N GLU A 140 3.25 12.08 11.12
CA GLU A 140 2.62 12.89 12.16
C GLU A 140 3.52 13.07 13.39
N ILE A 141 4.41 12.11 13.64
CA ILE A 141 5.22 12.08 14.85
C ILE A 141 6.70 12.34 14.61
N MET A 142 7.13 12.54 13.36
CA MET A 142 8.55 12.64 12.98
C MET A 142 9.29 13.74 13.74
N ASP A 143 8.64 14.89 13.94
CA ASP A 143 9.22 16.03 14.68
C ASP A 143 9.45 15.74 16.18
N ASP A 144 8.73 14.75 16.72
CA ASP A 144 8.81 14.32 18.12
C ASP A 144 9.77 13.14 18.32
N LEU A 145 10.32 12.58 17.23
CA LEU A 145 11.29 11.48 17.28
C LEU A 145 12.70 11.99 17.58
N SER A 146 13.44 11.24 18.38
CA SER A 146 14.85 11.50 18.62
C SER A 146 15.72 11.12 17.41
N ASP A 147 16.90 11.72 17.26
CA ASP A 147 17.89 11.38 16.22
C ASP A 147 18.18 9.87 16.13
N LYS A 148 18.04 9.15 17.24
CA LYS A 148 18.30 7.71 17.33
C LYS A 148 17.13 6.87 16.77
N GLU A 149 15.91 7.38 16.86
CA GLU A 149 14.70 6.79 16.26
C GLU A 149 14.63 7.11 14.77
N LEU A 150 15.11 8.29 14.37
CA LEU A 150 15.26 8.70 12.96
C LEU A 150 16.36 7.91 12.22
N LEU A 151 17.43 7.49 12.91
CA LEU A 151 18.50 6.67 12.33
C LEU A 151 18.06 5.26 11.88
N ASN A 152 16.96 4.73 12.44
CA ASN A 152 16.34 3.48 11.97
C ASN A 152 15.44 3.70 10.74
N GLN A 153 15.22 4.95 10.33
CA GLN A 153 14.51 5.35 9.12
C GLN A 153 15.57 5.74 8.09
N SER A 154 16.24 4.77 7.48
CA SER A 154 17.24 5.07 6.46
C SER A 154 16.61 5.83 5.30
N ASP A 155 17.28 6.89 4.88
CA ASP A 155 17.02 7.75 3.72
C ASP A 155 16.78 6.89 2.45
N ASP A 156 15.51 6.58 2.16
CA ASP A 156 15.10 5.60 1.15
C ASP A 156 14.92 6.18 -0.27
N GLY A 157 15.61 7.28 -0.55
CA GLY A 157 15.56 7.92 -1.87
C GLY A 157 14.38 8.87 -2.05
N GLY A 158 13.75 9.32 -0.96
CA GLY A 158 12.76 10.40 -0.97
C GLY A 158 11.30 9.93 -0.96
N GLN A 159 11.01 8.74 -0.40
CA GLN A 159 9.61 8.36 -0.15
C GLN A 159 9.06 9.13 1.06
N HIS A 160 7.74 9.34 1.06
CA HIS A 160 7.06 10.13 2.08
C HIS A 160 6.80 9.28 3.34
N PRO A 161 7.17 9.71 4.56
CA PRO A 161 7.18 8.84 5.75
C PRO A 161 5.81 8.25 6.15
N SER A 162 4.73 8.73 5.56
CA SER A 162 3.37 8.21 5.76
C SER A 162 3.19 6.73 5.42
N PHE A 163 4.10 6.09 4.69
CA PHE A 163 4.02 4.64 4.45
C PHE A 163 4.42 3.79 5.68
N LEU A 164 4.88 4.44 6.76
CA LEU A 164 5.33 3.81 7.99
C LEU A 164 4.37 4.06 9.17
N GLN A 165 4.27 3.07 10.05
CA GLN A 165 3.73 3.24 11.40
C GLN A 165 4.74 2.81 12.44
N TYR A 166 4.92 3.62 13.48
CA TYR A 166 5.86 3.33 14.55
C TYR A 166 5.13 3.10 15.87
N ASP A 167 5.21 1.87 16.36
CA ASP A 167 4.76 1.48 17.70
C ASP A 167 5.88 1.70 18.71
N ARG A 168 5.91 2.91 19.27
CA ARG A 168 6.85 3.32 20.32
C ARG A 168 6.84 2.42 21.54
N MET A 169 5.68 1.83 21.88
CA MET A 169 5.57 1.00 23.09
C MET A 169 6.34 -0.31 22.94
N ASN A 170 6.44 -0.80 21.71
CA ASN A 170 7.13 -2.05 21.38
C ASN A 170 8.43 -1.83 20.58
N ASP A 171 8.84 -0.57 20.38
CA ASP A 171 10.00 -0.17 19.56
C ASP A 171 9.99 -0.84 18.19
N LYS A 172 8.85 -0.76 17.51
CA LYS A 172 8.59 -1.52 16.28
C LYS A 172 8.06 -0.66 15.16
N LEU A 173 8.73 -0.75 14.01
CA LEU A 173 8.34 -0.08 12.78
C LEU A 173 7.60 -1.06 11.87
N TYR A 174 6.44 -0.62 11.37
CA TYR A 174 5.61 -1.33 10.42
C TYR A 174 5.59 -0.59 9.09
N LEU A 175 5.70 -1.35 8.01
CA LEU A 175 5.46 -0.90 6.65
C LEU A 175 4.00 -1.17 6.30
N VAL A 176 3.23 -0.10 6.06
CA VAL A 176 1.76 -0.17 5.92
C VAL A 176 1.24 0.26 4.55
N ASP A 177 2.09 0.87 3.73
CA ASP A 177 1.76 1.26 2.37
C ASP A 177 2.89 0.86 1.43
N ILE A 178 2.60 -0.06 0.52
CA ILE A 178 3.53 -0.58 -0.49
C ILE A 178 3.14 -0.15 -1.90
N THR A 179 2.17 0.75 -2.04
CA THR A 179 1.60 1.09 -3.36
C THR A 179 2.63 1.69 -4.32
N HIS A 180 3.80 2.12 -3.83
CA HIS A 180 4.93 2.61 -4.64
C HIS A 180 6.08 1.61 -4.82
N TRP A 181 6.00 0.44 -4.19
CA TRP A 181 7.10 -0.52 -4.13
C TRP A 181 7.15 -1.48 -5.29
N SER A 182 6.04 -1.65 -6.00
CA SER A 182 5.99 -2.49 -7.19
C SER A 182 6.87 -1.93 -8.33
N TYR A 183 7.24 -0.65 -8.29
CA TYR A 183 7.84 0.08 -9.43
C TYR A 183 9.38 0.13 -9.52
N HIS A 184 10.16 -0.41 -8.55
CA HIS A 184 11.60 -0.57 -8.83
C HIS A 184 11.82 -1.92 -9.46
N ASP A 185 11.93 -1.93 -10.80
CA ASP A 185 12.50 -2.98 -11.65
C ASP A 185 12.72 -4.31 -10.89
N ILE A 186 11.61 -4.94 -10.49
CA ILE A 186 11.62 -6.21 -9.76
C ILE A 186 11.80 -7.29 -10.84
N GLY A 187 12.91 -7.20 -11.59
CA GLY A 187 13.33 -8.24 -12.53
C GLY A 187 13.76 -9.51 -11.80
N GLU A 188 13.89 -9.46 -10.47
CA GLU A 188 14.25 -10.58 -9.59
C GLU A 188 13.29 -10.65 -8.40
N GLU A 189 12.93 -11.86 -8.00
CA GLU A 189 12.16 -12.18 -6.79
C GLU A 189 12.68 -11.38 -5.57
N ILE A 190 11.78 -10.79 -4.77
CA ILE A 190 12.16 -10.05 -3.56
C ILE A 190 12.77 -11.03 -2.54
N GLY A 191 14.10 -11.15 -2.59
CA GLY A 191 14.90 -11.98 -1.68
C GLY A 191 15.55 -11.17 -0.56
N MET A 192 16.28 -11.87 0.31
CA MET A 192 16.94 -11.32 1.52
C MET A 192 17.84 -10.10 1.27
N ASN A 193 18.40 -9.98 0.06
CA ASN A 193 19.32 -8.90 -0.31
C ASN A 193 18.63 -7.77 -1.09
N SER A 194 17.30 -7.81 -1.21
CA SER A 194 16.56 -6.77 -1.88
C SER A 194 16.79 -5.42 -1.17
N PRO A 195 16.95 -4.30 -1.91
CA PRO A 195 17.08 -2.96 -1.32
C PRO A 195 15.97 -2.66 -0.31
N TYR A 196 14.76 -3.19 -0.55
CA TYR A 196 13.60 -3.08 0.33
C TYR A 196 13.78 -3.83 1.66
N VAL A 197 14.39 -5.02 1.64
CA VAL A 197 14.67 -5.81 2.84
C VAL A 197 15.82 -5.20 3.65
N MET A 198 16.82 -4.69 2.94
CA MET A 198 18.05 -4.14 3.50
C MET A 198 17.84 -2.73 4.10
N ALA A 199 17.09 -1.85 3.43
CA ALA A 199 16.83 -0.48 3.88
C ALA A 199 16.12 -0.47 5.24
N PHE A 200 15.08 -1.30 5.38
CA PHE A 200 14.28 -1.33 6.60
C PHE A 200 14.76 -2.37 7.63
N GLY A 201 15.91 -3.01 7.38
CA GLY A 201 16.51 -3.97 8.30
C GLY A 201 15.62 -5.18 8.62
N LEU A 202 14.65 -5.49 7.75
CA LEU A 202 13.52 -6.41 8.00
C LEU A 202 13.96 -7.86 8.26
N TRP A 203 15.21 -8.19 7.96
CA TRP A 203 15.79 -9.53 8.12
C TRP A 203 16.83 -9.64 9.24
N ARG A 204 17.16 -8.55 9.93
CA ARG A 204 18.17 -8.58 11.02
C ARG A 204 17.81 -9.55 12.14
N ASP A 205 16.52 -9.80 12.38
CA ASP A 205 16.06 -10.73 13.42
C ASP A 205 16.02 -12.21 12.97
N LEU A 206 16.21 -12.49 11.68
CA LEU A 206 16.15 -13.83 11.11
C LEU A 206 17.53 -14.42 10.77
N VAL A 207 18.58 -13.59 10.75
CA VAL A 207 19.97 -14.03 10.60
C VAL A 207 20.61 -13.99 11.98
N SER A 208 21.00 -15.15 12.52
CA SER A 208 21.81 -15.20 13.75
C SER A 208 23.10 -14.43 13.55
N ASP A 209 23.57 -13.72 14.58
CA ASP A 209 24.78 -12.86 14.65
C ASP A 209 26.10 -13.44 14.08
N GLU A 210 26.11 -14.66 13.55
CA GLU A 210 27.29 -15.36 13.03
C GLU A 210 27.48 -15.26 11.50
N GLU A 211 26.51 -14.74 10.74
CA GLU A 211 26.73 -14.43 9.31
C GLU A 211 26.90 -12.91 9.15
N GLU A 212 28.17 -12.48 9.13
CA GLU A 212 28.57 -11.10 8.80
C GLU A 212 27.92 -10.67 7.47
N TYR A 213 27.20 -9.54 7.54
CA TYR A 213 26.70 -8.80 6.37
C TYR A 213 27.87 -8.55 5.39
N PRO A 214 27.79 -9.02 4.13
CA PRO A 214 28.77 -8.68 3.09
C PRO A 214 28.66 -7.22 2.62
#